data_AF-A0A849FKR5-F1
#
_entry.id   AF-A0A849FKR5-F1
#
_cell.length_a   1.000
_cell.length_b   1.000
_cell.length_c   1.000
_cell.angle_alpha   90.00
_cell.angle_beta   90.00
_cell.angle_gamma   90.00
#
_symmetry.space_group_name_H-M   'P 1'
#
loop_
_entity.id
_entity.type
_entity.pdbx_description
1 polymer ?
#
loop_
_entity_poly.entity_id
_entity_poly.type
_entity_poly.pdbx_seq_one_letter_code
_entity_poly.pdbx_strand_id
1 'polypeptide(L)' 'IIHSMTPDERSNPAKLNASRKKRIAKGSGRDVQEVNQLLKQFDQMGKMMKMMQGGGGKKMMQMMGGMKGMRP' A
#
# COMPACT_ATOMS: atom_id res chain seq x y z
N ILE A 1 -1.07 -13.92 -8.12
CA ILE A 1 0.10 -12.99 -8.03
C ILE A 1 0.85 -13.15 -6.71
N ILE A 2 0.24 -12.85 -5.55
CA ILE A 2 0.91 -12.90 -4.23
C ILE A 2 1.49 -14.30 -3.89
N HIS A 3 0.76 -15.38 -4.20
CA HIS A 3 1.25 -16.75 -3.96
C HIS A 3 2.51 -17.12 -4.76
N SER A 4 2.81 -16.39 -5.84
CA SER A 4 4.00 -16.60 -6.67
C SER A 4 5.20 -15.76 -6.20
N MET A 5 5.04 -15.01 -5.10
CA MET A 5 6.11 -14.27 -4.42
C MET A 5 6.74 -15.12 -3.31
N THR A 6 8.04 -14.99 -3.16
CA THR A 6 8.76 -15.50 -1.98
C THR A 6 8.38 -14.71 -0.72
N PRO A 7 8.58 -15.26 0.48
CA PRO A 7 8.32 -14.54 1.73
C PRO A 7 9.06 -13.19 1.81
N ASP A 8 10.34 -13.14 1.43
CA ASP A 8 11.15 -11.90 1.43
C ASP A 8 10.55 -10.81 0.54
N GLU A 9 10.05 -11.19 -0.64
CA GLU A 9 9.42 -10.25 -1.58
C GLU A 9 8.06 -9.73 -1.09
N ARG A 10 7.31 -10.53 -0.33
CA ARG A 10 6.05 -10.09 0.28
C ARG A 10 6.30 -9.12 1.42
N SER A 11 7.29 -9.40 2.27
CA SER A 11 7.66 -8.49 3.37
C SER A 11 8.34 -7.22 2.87
N ASN A 12 9.05 -7.29 1.74
CA ASN A 12 9.76 -6.15 1.18
C ASN A 12 9.51 -6.00 -0.34
N PRO A 13 8.38 -5.39 -0.72
CA PRO A 13 8.03 -5.18 -2.12
C PRO A 13 9.01 -4.29 -2.88
N ALA A 14 9.80 -3.46 -2.19
CA ALA A 14 10.80 -2.58 -2.82
C ALA A 14 11.96 -3.36 -3.48
N LYS A 15 12.19 -4.62 -3.07
CA LYS A 15 13.20 -5.51 -3.69
C LYS A 15 12.77 -6.09 -5.04
N LEU A 16 11.52 -5.88 -5.47
CA LEU A 16 10.99 -6.42 -6.72
C LEU A 16 11.54 -5.66 -7.94
N ASN A 17 12.66 -6.14 -8.48
CA ASN A 17 13.20 -5.70 -9.75
C ASN A 17 12.45 -6.32 -10.96
N ALA A 18 12.80 -5.90 -12.18
CA ALA A 18 12.13 -6.36 -13.41
C ALA A 18 12.16 -7.90 -13.59
N SER A 19 13.28 -8.55 -13.25
CA SER A 19 13.41 -10.01 -13.35
C SER A 19 12.46 -10.74 -12.40
N ARG A 20 12.39 -10.29 -11.13
CA ARG A 20 11.47 -10.86 -10.13
C ARG A 20 10.02 -10.68 -10.54
N LYS A 21 9.66 -9.49 -11.05
CA LYS A 21 8.29 -9.23 -11.55
C LYS A 21 7.92 -10.15 -12.72
N LYS A 22 8.83 -10.39 -13.67
CA LYS A 22 8.63 -11.37 -14.76
C LYS A 22 8.41 -12.79 -14.23
N ARG A 23 9.20 -13.22 -13.24
CA ARG A 23 9.04 -14.54 -12.59
C ARG A 23 7.68 -14.68 -11.91
N ILE A 24 7.24 -13.65 -11.18
CA ILE A 24 5.94 -13.63 -10.50
C ILE A 24 4.78 -13.63 -11.50
N ALA A 25 4.88 -12.82 -12.56
CA ALA A 25 3.91 -12.77 -13.65
C ALA A 25 3.73 -14.17 -14.27
N LYS A 26 4.83 -14.79 -14.72
CA LYS A 26 4.84 -16.16 -15.27
C LYS A 26 4.28 -17.18 -14.28
N GLY A 27 4.73 -17.16 -13.02
CA GLY A 27 4.31 -18.10 -11.98
C GLY A 27 2.88 -17.88 -11.47
N SER A 28 2.22 -16.78 -11.84
CA SER A 28 0.82 -16.52 -11.49
C SER A 28 -0.13 -16.55 -12.70
N GLY A 29 0.40 -16.78 -13.90
CA GLY A 29 -0.37 -16.75 -15.15
C GLY A 29 -0.93 -15.35 -15.47
N ARG A 30 -0.21 -14.29 -15.08
CA ARG A 30 -0.64 -12.89 -15.22
C ARG A 30 0.42 -12.06 -15.93
N ASP A 31 0.01 -10.89 -16.40
CA ASP A 31 0.93 -9.96 -17.04
C ASP A 31 1.78 -9.16 -16.03
N VAL A 32 2.97 -8.75 -16.47
CA VAL A 32 3.87 -7.90 -15.67
C VAL A 32 3.19 -6.56 -15.31
N GLN A 33 2.28 -6.08 -16.14
CA GLN A 33 1.49 -4.87 -15.88
C GLN A 33 0.55 -5.06 -14.69
N GLU A 34 -0.14 -6.21 -14.59
CA GLU A 34 -0.99 -6.54 -13.43
C GLU A 34 -0.16 -6.61 -12.13
N VAL A 35 1.06 -7.17 -12.20
CA VAL A 35 1.98 -7.19 -11.05
C VAL A 35 2.35 -5.77 -10.63
N ASN A 36 2.65 -4.86 -11.57
CA ASN A 36 2.94 -3.47 -11.26
C ASN A 36 1.73 -2.73 -10.68
N GLN A 37 0.52 -3.01 -11.17
CA GLN A 37 -0.70 -2.40 -10.66
C GLN A 37 -0.95 -2.80 -9.20
N LEU A 38 -0.79 -4.08 -8.89
CA LEU A 38 -0.90 -4.59 -7.52
C LEU A 38 0.10 -3.91 -6.57
N LEU A 39 1.35 -3.74 -7.01
CA LEU A 39 2.38 -3.07 -6.21
C LEU A 39 2.05 -1.60 -5.95
N LYS A 40 1.49 -0.89 -6.94
CA LYS A 40 1.03 0.49 -6.77
C LYS A 40 -0.12 0.58 -5.77
N GLN A 41 -1.11 -0.31 -5.88
CA GLN A 41 -2.24 -0.36 -4.95
C GLN A 41 -1.78 -0.64 -3.51
N PHE A 42 -0.83 -1.55 -3.35
CA PHE A 42 -0.24 -1.85 -2.05
C PHE A 42 0.48 -0.63 -1.44
N ASP A 43 1.30 0.08 -2.22
CA ASP A 43 1.99 1.30 -1.76
C ASP A 43 1.00 2.41 -1.37
N GLN A 44 -0.09 2.57 -2.14
CA GLN A 44 -1.16 3.52 -1.82
C GLN A 44 -1.88 3.16 -0.51
N MET A 45 -2.24 1.89 -0.31
CA MET A 45 -2.83 1.44 0.95
C MET A 45 -1.85 1.60 2.12
N GLY A 46 -0.56 1.34 1.92
CA GLY A 46 0.48 1.56 2.93
C GLY A 46 0.58 3.04 3.35
N LYS A 47 0.52 3.97 2.39
CA LYS A 47 0.49 5.41 2.65
C LYS A 47 -0.75 5.83 3.43
N MET A 48 -1.92 5.31 3.05
CA MET A 48 -3.18 5.56 3.75
C MET A 48 -3.14 5.03 5.19
N MET A 49 -2.70 3.78 5.38
CA MET A 49 -2.56 3.17 6.71
C MET A 49 -1.56 3.94 7.57
N LYS A 50 -0.45 4.41 7.01
CA LYS A 50 0.53 5.23 7.73
C LYS A 50 -0.01 6.62 8.10
N MET A 51 -0.85 7.22 7.25
CA MET A 51 -1.51 8.48 7.57
C MET A 51 -2.57 8.30 8.68
N MET A 52 -3.25 7.15 8.70
CA MET A 52 -4.29 6.81 9.66
C MET A 52 -3.71 6.38 11.04
N GLN A 53 -2.63 5.59 11.06
CA GLN A 53 -1.89 5.26 12.28
C GLN A 53 -0.99 6.41 12.76
N GLY A 54 -0.51 7.25 11.84
CA GLY A 54 0.25 8.45 12.17
C GLY A 54 -0.63 9.54 12.77
N GLY A 55 0.00 10.60 13.29
CA GLY A 55 -0.68 11.73 13.90
C GLY A 55 -1.67 12.49 12.99
N GLY A 56 -1.82 12.12 11.72
CA GLY A 56 -2.81 12.67 10.79
C GLY A 56 -4.25 12.39 11.21
N GLY A 57 -4.55 11.17 11.71
CA GLY A 57 -5.86 10.86 12.29
C GLY A 57 -6.17 11.65 13.55
N LYS A 58 -5.17 11.79 14.45
CA LYS A 58 -5.29 12.64 15.66
C LYS A 58 -5.43 14.13 15.33
N LYS A 59 -4.66 14.67 14.38
CA LYS A 59 -4.76 16.07 13.93
C LYS A 59 -6.12 16.36 13.29
N MET A 60 -6.62 15.44 12.47
CA MET A 60 -7.94 15.59 11.86
C MET A 60 -9.05 15.52 12.90
N MET A 61 -8.96 14.60 13.87
CA MET A 61 -9.91 14.50 14.97
C MET A 61 -9.86 15.73 15.90
N GLN A 62 -8.66 16.30 16.12
CA GLN A 62 -8.48 17.53 16.90
C GLN A 62 -9.03 18.76 16.17
N MET A 63 -8.87 18.84 14.84
CA MET A 63 -9.42 19.89 14.00
C MET A 63 -10.95 19.80 13.90
N MET A 64 -11.52 18.59 13.82
CA MET A 64 -12.98 18.38 13.88
C MET A 64 -13.57 18.63 15.27
N GLY A 65 -12.84 18.30 16.34
CA GLY A 65 -13.23 18.58 17.72
C GLY A 65 -13.29 20.09 18.02
N GLY A 66 -12.34 20.87 17.49
CA GLY A 66 -12.35 22.33 17.60
C GLY A 66 -13.50 23.00 16.86
N MET A 67 -13.98 22.41 15.77
CA MET A 67 -15.08 22.95 14.96
C MET A 67 -16.48 22.62 15.53
N LYS A 68 -16.60 21.57 16.35
CA LYS A 68 -17.86 21.21 17.04
C LYS A 68 -18.17 22.12 18.23
N GLY A 69 -17.16 22.81 18.78
CA GLY A 69 -17.33 23.83 19.84
C GLY A 69 -17.66 25.23 19.32
N MET A 70 -17.75 25.42 18.00
CA MET A 70 -17.95 26.72 17.34
C MET A 70 -19.25 26.77 16.53
N ARG A 71 -20.23 25.95 16.89
CA ARG A 71 -21.60 26.07 16.40
C ARG A 71 -22.35 27.04 17.34
N PRO A 72 -22.95 28.13 16.84
CA PRO A 72 -23.85 28.97 17.64
C PRO A 72 -25.08 28.18 18.10
#